data_AF-A0A8H5M3R9-F1
#
_entry.id   AF-A0A8H5M3R9-F1
#
_cell.length_a   1.000
_cell.length_b   1.000
_cell.length_c   1.000
_cell.angle_alpha   90.00
_cell.angle_beta   90.00
_cell.angle_gamma   90.00
#
_symmetry.space_group_name_H-M   'P 1'
#
loop_
_entity.id
_entity.type
_entity.pdbx_description
1 polymer ?
#
loop_
_entity_poly.entity_id
_entity_poly.type
_entity_poly.pdbx_seq_one_letter_code
_entity_poly.pdbx_strand_id
1 'polypeptide(L)'
;MFKLFSIVAVAIASASLVAAGGDLKLCTKINLTGECFILSYLNNECIELNSVLDDHVRSVDPVGDGHKCYLFEDQGCSGDHFDFTKHHNDLGSFNDLASSFYCNNA
;
A
#
# COMPACT_ATOMS: atom_id res chain seq x y z
N MET A 1 -22.35 -42.74 43.87
CA MET A 1 -22.65 -42.37 42.46
C MET A 1 -21.97 -41.04 42.17
N PHE A 2 -20.79 -41.03 41.56
CA PHE A 2 -20.06 -39.81 41.18
C PHE A 2 -20.29 -39.53 39.70
N LYS A 3 -20.92 -38.38 39.39
CA LYS A 3 -21.17 -37.92 38.01
C LYS A 3 -19.93 -37.18 37.52
N LEU A 4 -19.28 -37.72 36.48
CA LEU A 4 -18.21 -37.07 35.74
C LEU A 4 -18.83 -36.02 34.80
N PHE A 5 -18.52 -34.75 35.03
CA PHE A 5 -18.82 -33.67 34.11
C PHE A 5 -17.67 -33.56 33.10
N SER A 6 -17.90 -34.02 31.86
CA SER A 6 -16.96 -33.81 30.76
C SER A 6 -16.95 -32.34 30.36
N ILE A 7 -15.80 -31.68 30.56
CA ILE A 7 -15.55 -30.32 30.07
C ILE A 7 -14.99 -30.47 28.65
N VAL A 8 -15.77 -30.06 27.65
CA VAL A 8 -15.30 -29.95 26.26
C VAL A 8 -14.53 -28.64 26.14
N ALA A 9 -13.21 -28.72 26.01
CA ALA A 9 -12.37 -27.56 25.69
C ALA A 9 -12.47 -27.28 24.19
N VAL A 10 -13.06 -26.15 23.82
CA VAL A 10 -13.06 -25.64 22.44
C VAL A 10 -11.78 -24.84 22.24
N ALA A 11 -10.83 -25.39 21.49
CA ALA A 11 -9.66 -24.65 21.04
C ALA A 11 -10.07 -23.74 19.88
N ILE A 12 -10.11 -22.42 20.12
CA ILE A 12 -10.33 -21.41 19.08
C ILE A 12 -8.97 -21.24 18.38
N ALA A 13 -8.84 -21.76 17.16
CA ALA A 13 -7.68 -21.49 16.33
C ALA A 13 -7.78 -20.04 15.82
N SER A 14 -7.00 -19.15 16.41
CA SER A 14 -6.80 -17.80 15.88
C SER A 14 -6.00 -17.93 14.58
N ALA A 15 -6.70 -17.94 13.44
CA ALA A 15 -6.05 -17.78 12.15
C ALA A 15 -5.53 -16.34 12.06
N SER A 16 -4.24 -16.15 12.28
CA SER A 16 -3.57 -14.90 11.94
C SER A 16 -3.65 -14.74 10.42
N LEU A 17 -4.60 -13.93 9.93
CA LEU A 17 -4.48 -13.42 8.56
C LEU A 17 -3.20 -12.61 8.52
N VAL A 18 -2.14 -13.18 7.92
CA VAL A 18 -1.03 -12.37 7.44
C VAL A 18 -1.67 -11.40 6.45
N ALA A 19 -1.59 -10.10 6.73
CA ALA A 19 -2.03 -9.11 5.77
C ALA A 19 -1.20 -9.34 4.49
N ALA A 20 -1.87 -9.71 3.39
CA ALA A 20 -1.23 -9.77 2.10
C ALA A 20 -0.69 -8.37 1.77
N GLY A 21 0.40 -8.29 1.01
CA GLY A 21 1.09 -7.04 0.74
C GLY A 21 1.90 -7.14 -0.54
N GLY A 22 2.55 -6.04 -0.92
CA GLY A 22 3.36 -5.96 -2.11
C GLY A 22 4.41 -4.87 -1.99
N ASP A 23 5.08 -4.61 -3.11
CA ASP A 23 6.05 -3.54 -3.22
C ASP A 23 5.54 -2.50 -4.24
N LEU A 24 5.76 -1.23 -3.94
CA LEU A 24 5.46 -0.11 -4.83
C LEU A 24 6.74 0.65 -5.09
N LYS A 25 7.10 0.81 -6.37
CA LYS A 25 8.20 1.66 -6.79
C LYS A 25 7.69 3.07 -7.09
N LEU A 26 8.30 4.07 -6.46
CA LEU A 26 8.03 5.49 -6.66
C LEU A 26 9.31 6.19 -7.11
N CYS A 27 9.23 7.08 -8.11
CA CYS A 27 10.39 7.79 -8.63
C CYS A 27 10.13 9.30 -8.74
N THR A 28 11.17 10.09 -8.48
CA THR A 28 11.10 11.57 -8.49
C THR A 28 11.18 12.21 -9.87
N LYS A 29 11.41 11.41 -10.92
CA LYS A 29 11.30 11.86 -12.32
C LYS A 29 10.37 10.95 -13.09
N ILE A 30 9.94 11.44 -14.25
CA ILE A 30 9.18 10.66 -15.21
C ILE A 30 9.99 9.46 -15.75
N ASN A 31 9.27 8.51 -16.36
CA ASN A 31 9.79 7.30 -16.98
C ASN A 31 10.55 6.35 -16.03
N LEU A 32 10.18 6.32 -14.74
CA LEU A 32 10.86 5.54 -13.69
C LEU A 32 12.37 5.83 -13.59
N THR A 33 12.74 7.09 -13.70
CA THR A 33 14.14 7.54 -13.61
C THR A 33 14.37 8.46 -12.42
N GLY A 34 15.62 8.88 -12.22
CA GLY A 34 16.00 9.74 -11.10
C GLY A 34 16.20 8.92 -9.83
N GLU A 35 15.73 9.46 -8.71
CA GLU A 35 15.77 8.76 -7.44
C GLU A 35 14.49 7.94 -7.30
N CYS A 36 14.66 6.63 -7.09
CA CYS A 36 13.55 5.69 -6.99
C CYS A 36 13.64 4.90 -5.69
N PHE A 37 12.49 4.71 -5.05
CA PHE A 37 12.33 3.96 -3.82
C PHE A 37 11.36 2.82 -4.04
N ILE A 38 11.68 1.66 -3.47
CA ILE A 38 10.75 0.53 -3.40
C ILE A 38 10.24 0.48 -1.97
N LEU A 39 8.94 0.69 -1.81
CA LEU A 39 8.26 0.70 -0.53
C LEU A 39 7.39 -0.54 -0.42
N SER A 40 7.66 -1.37 0.58
CA SER A 40 6.77 -2.48 0.91
C SER A 40 5.54 -1.96 1.64
N TYR A 41 4.38 -2.53 1.34
CA TYR A 41 3.12 -2.20 1.99
C TYR A 41 2.34 -3.46 2.36
N LEU A 42 1.46 -3.32 3.36
CA LEU A 42 0.41 -4.29 3.64
C LEU A 42 -0.91 -3.80 3.05
N ASN A 43 -1.76 -4.73 2.64
CA ASN A 43 -3.09 -4.44 2.14
C ASN A 43 -3.89 -3.67 3.19
N ASN A 44 -4.62 -2.66 2.72
CA ASN A 44 -5.48 -1.82 3.54
C ASN A 44 -4.74 -0.92 4.56
N GLU A 45 -3.44 -0.70 4.36
CA GLU A 45 -2.64 0.24 5.14
C GLU A 45 -2.46 1.55 4.37
N CYS A 46 -2.58 2.68 5.08
CA CYS A 46 -2.17 3.97 4.58
C CYS A 46 -0.74 4.25 5.02
N ILE A 47 0.12 4.63 4.09
CA ILE A 47 1.55 4.84 4.33
C ILE A 47 1.91 6.26 3.90
N GLU A 48 2.50 7.01 4.82
CA GLU A 48 3.03 8.35 4.56
C GLU A 48 4.32 8.28 3.74
N LEU A 49 4.47 9.19 2.78
CA LEU A 49 5.71 9.34 2.05
C LEU A 49 6.75 10.03 2.95
N ASN A 50 8.01 9.61 2.78
CA ASN A 50 9.11 10.29 3.45
C ASN A 50 9.39 11.64 2.77
N SER A 51 10.18 12.49 3.42
CA SER A 51 10.50 13.83 2.95
C SER A 51 11.20 13.92 1.59
N VAL A 52 11.67 12.80 1.02
CA VAL A 52 12.29 12.77 -0.33
C VAL A 52 11.22 12.55 -1.40
N LEU A 53 10.13 11.86 -1.07
CA LEU A 53 9.05 11.50 -1.98
C LEU A 53 7.84 12.42 -1.86
N ASP A 54 7.61 12.98 -0.66
CA ASP A 54 6.58 13.97 -0.37
C ASP A 54 6.67 15.13 -1.37
N ASP A 55 5.58 15.40 -2.09
CA ASP A 55 5.49 16.41 -3.17
C ASP A 55 6.54 16.26 -4.28
N HIS A 56 7.06 15.05 -4.49
CA HIS A 56 8.13 14.79 -5.46
C HIS A 56 7.91 13.57 -6.35
N VAL A 57 6.84 12.81 -6.15
CA VAL A 57 6.55 11.63 -7.00
C VAL A 57 6.09 12.05 -8.39
N ARG A 58 6.69 11.43 -9.42
CA ARG A 58 6.36 11.71 -10.83
C ARG A 58 6.18 10.49 -11.72
N SER A 59 6.60 9.31 -11.27
CA SER A 59 6.29 8.05 -11.92
C SER A 59 6.25 6.90 -10.92
N VAL A 60 5.46 5.87 -11.23
CA VAL A 60 5.13 4.79 -10.30
C VAL A 60 5.05 3.44 -11.00
N ASP A 61 5.36 2.39 -10.25
CA ASP A 61 5.27 1.01 -10.72
C ASP A 61 4.93 0.07 -9.55
N PRO A 62 3.69 -0.43 -9.45
CA PRO A 62 3.37 -1.55 -8.57
C PRO A 62 4.18 -2.77 -9.00
N VAL A 63 5.03 -3.30 -8.11
CA VAL A 63 5.97 -4.36 -8.46
C VAL A 63 5.22 -5.69 -8.51
N GLY A 64 4.86 -6.12 -9.71
CA GLY A 64 4.10 -7.35 -9.97
C GLY A 64 2.71 -7.06 -10.54
N ASP A 65 1.85 -8.06 -10.52
CA ASP A 65 0.49 -7.97 -11.04
C ASP A 65 -0.55 -8.06 -9.90
N GLY A 66 -1.75 -7.50 -10.12
CA GLY A 66 -2.88 -7.64 -9.20
C GLY A 66 -2.99 -6.54 -8.12
N HIS A 67 -2.14 -5.52 -8.20
CA HIS A 67 -2.14 -4.38 -7.29
C HIS A 67 -3.16 -3.31 -7.73
N LYS A 68 -3.92 -2.75 -6.78
CA LYS A 68 -4.64 -1.50 -6.95
C LYS A 68 -4.15 -0.49 -5.93
N CYS A 69 -3.54 0.59 -6.42
CA CYS A 69 -2.89 1.61 -5.60
C CYS A 69 -3.51 2.98 -5.84
N TYR A 70 -3.35 3.84 -4.84
CA TYR A 70 -3.78 5.23 -4.84
C TYR A 70 -2.65 6.05 -4.23
N LEU A 71 -2.25 7.12 -4.91
CA LEU A 71 -1.49 8.22 -4.30
C LEU A 71 -2.47 9.30 -3.88
N PHE A 72 -2.24 9.91 -2.74
CA PHE A 72 -3.08 10.97 -2.17
C PHE A 72 -2.27 12.24 -2.00
N GLU A 73 -2.92 13.37 -2.27
CA GLU A 73 -2.31 14.70 -2.17
C GLU A 73 -1.92 15.00 -0.73
N ASP A 74 -2.76 14.64 0.23
CA ASP A 74 -2.52 14.90 1.64
C ASP A 74 -2.03 13.66 2.38
N GLN A 75 -1.48 13.90 3.57
CA GLN A 75 -1.19 12.85 4.54
C GLN A 75 -2.45 12.10 4.98
N GLY A 76 -2.29 10.88 5.47
CA GLY A 76 -3.38 10.06 6.00
C GLY A 76 -4.36 9.56 4.93
N CYS A 77 -3.91 9.45 3.67
CA CYS A 77 -4.68 8.97 2.53
C CYS A 77 -5.98 9.78 2.34
N SER A 78 -5.82 11.10 2.29
CA SER A 78 -6.91 12.06 2.16
C SER A 78 -6.66 13.06 1.02
N GLY A 79 -7.64 13.91 0.73
CA GLY A 79 -7.55 14.85 -0.39
C GLY A 79 -7.80 14.21 -1.76
N ASP A 80 -7.39 14.91 -2.81
CA ASP A 80 -7.45 14.39 -4.17
C ASP A 80 -6.46 13.22 -4.35
N HIS A 81 -6.76 12.35 -5.31
CA HIS A 81 -5.97 11.13 -5.50
C HIS A 81 -5.78 10.75 -6.96
N PHE A 82 -4.72 9.99 -7.19
CA PHE A 82 -4.41 9.32 -8.45
C PHE A 82 -4.44 7.81 -8.24
N ASP A 83 -5.37 7.11 -8.89
CA ASP A 83 -5.47 5.66 -8.83
C ASP A 83 -4.77 4.98 -10.02
N PHE A 84 -4.16 3.82 -9.75
CA PHE A 84 -3.43 3.07 -10.75
C PHE A 84 -3.35 1.59 -10.39
N THR A 85 -3.33 0.75 -11.43
CA THR A 85 -3.20 -0.72 -11.30
C THR A 85 -1.98 -1.26 -12.03
N LYS A 86 -1.17 -0.38 -12.62
CA LYS A 86 -0.03 -0.72 -13.46
C LYS A 86 0.99 0.41 -13.41
N HIS A 87 2.14 0.16 -14.03
CA HIS A 87 3.14 1.17 -14.32
C HIS A 87 2.57 2.46 -14.94
N HIS A 88 3.03 3.62 -14.46
CA HIS A 88 2.83 4.94 -15.06
C HIS A 88 4.15 5.70 -15.20
N ASN A 89 4.49 6.10 -16.43
CA ASN A 89 5.68 6.91 -16.73
C ASN A 89 5.55 8.38 -16.30
N ASP A 90 4.34 8.87 -16.11
CA ASP A 90 4.04 10.27 -15.78
C ASP A 90 2.69 10.31 -15.07
N LEU A 91 2.60 11.11 -14.00
CA LEU A 91 1.36 11.35 -13.26
C LEU A 91 0.57 12.56 -13.78
N GLY A 92 1.13 13.28 -14.77
CA GLY A 92 0.47 14.41 -15.41
C GLY A 92 0.27 15.57 -14.45
N SER A 93 -0.99 15.98 -14.24
CA SER A 93 -1.34 17.05 -13.30
C SER A 93 -1.14 16.66 -11.83
N PHE A 94 -0.95 15.38 -11.53
CA PHE A 94 -0.70 14.88 -10.18
C PHE A 94 0.80 14.75 -9.84
N ASN A 95 1.67 15.19 -10.75
CA ASN A 95 3.11 15.25 -10.45
C ASN A 95 3.37 16.16 -9.27
N ASP A 96 4.29 15.74 -8.39
CA ASP A 96 4.79 16.56 -7.28
C ASP A 96 3.70 16.96 -6.28
N LEU A 97 2.64 16.15 -6.14
CA LEU A 97 1.54 16.37 -5.19
C LEU A 97 1.40 15.27 -4.13
N ALA A 98 1.98 14.09 -4.33
CA ALA A 98 1.69 12.96 -3.46
C ALA A 98 2.38 13.10 -2.09
N SER A 99 1.62 12.94 -1.01
CA SER A 99 2.12 12.87 0.37
C SER A 99 1.88 11.53 1.05
N SER A 100 0.90 10.73 0.58
CA SER A 100 0.64 9.40 1.13
C SER A 100 0.15 8.43 0.06
N PHE A 101 0.19 7.13 0.36
CA PHE A 101 -0.32 6.10 -0.53
C PHE A 101 -1.04 4.97 0.20
N TYR A 102 -1.91 4.30 -0.55
CA TYR A 102 -2.63 3.12 -0.13
C TYR A 102 -2.63 2.12 -1.27
N CYS A 103 -2.40 0.85 -0.96
CA CYS A 103 -2.48 -0.22 -1.94
C CYS A 103 -3.23 -1.43 -1.39
N ASN A 104 -3.83 -2.18 -2.31
CA ASN A 104 -4.46 -3.46 -2.01
C ASN A 104 -4.25 -4.44 -3.16
N ASN A 105 -3.87 -5.67 -2.82
CA ASN A 105 -3.76 -6.77 -3.77
C ASN A 105 -5.08 -7.52 -3.82
N ALA A 106 -5.58 -7.75 -5.04
CA ALA A 106 -6.78 -8.55 -5.28
C ALA A 106 -6.55 -10.04 -5.01
#